data_AF-A0A933QWP0-F1
#
_entry.id   AF-A0A933QWP0-F1
#
_cell.length_a   1.000
_cell.length_b   1.000
_cell.length_c   1.000
_cell.angle_alpha   90.00
_cell.angle_beta   90.00
_cell.angle_gamma   90.00
#
_symmetry.space_group_name_H-M   'P 1'
#
loop_
_entity.id
_entity.type
_entity.pdbx_description
1 polymer ?
#
loop_
_entity_poly.entity_id
_entity_poly.type
_entity_poly.pdbx_seq_one_letter_code
_entity_poly.pdbx_strand_id
1 'polypeptide(L)'
;MLYRAENRAGPFRQLNRELIPASNDPYLGGTYVYTDTETTVGITYYYELEDISLDGQRTRQAPITVTARGSSPTILGWAVTEELGLILILVIATIMMLSSRIIFMA
;
A
#
# COMPACT_ATOMS: atom_id res chain seq x y z
N MET A 1 18.14 -7.65 -8.32
CA MET A 1 17.77 -6.54 -7.40
C MET A 1 16.94 -5.51 -8.15
N LEU A 2 16.10 -4.76 -7.44
CA LEU A 2 15.25 -3.71 -8.02
C LEU A 2 15.77 -2.33 -7.64
N TYR A 3 15.88 -1.45 -8.62
CA TYR A 3 16.34 -0.07 -8.44
C TYR A 3 15.33 0.93 -8.98
N ARG A 4 15.34 2.16 -8.44
CA ARG A 4 14.55 3.31 -8.91
C ARG A 4 15.41 4.57 -9.07
N ALA A 5 15.11 5.38 -10.07
CA ALA A 5 15.57 6.76 -10.24
C ALA A 5 14.43 7.71 -10.62
N GLU A 6 14.62 9.01 -10.39
CA GLU A 6 13.73 10.08 -10.87
C GLU A 6 14.13 10.60 -12.27
N ASN A 7 15.33 10.25 -12.72
CA ASN A 7 15.83 10.55 -14.06
C ASN A 7 16.24 9.24 -14.74
N ARG A 8 16.02 9.14 -16.05
CA ARG A 8 16.34 7.96 -16.87
C ARG A 8 17.81 7.55 -16.76
N ALA A 9 18.71 8.52 -16.58
CA ALA A 9 20.14 8.29 -16.45
C ALA A 9 20.59 8.04 -14.99
N GLY A 10 19.67 8.03 -14.03
CA GLY A 10 19.98 7.93 -12.61
C GLY A 10 20.15 9.28 -11.90
N PRO A 11 20.62 9.27 -10.64
CA PRO A 11 21.15 8.11 -9.92
C PRO A 11 20.05 7.11 -9.52
N PHE A 12 20.38 5.82 -9.58
CA PHE A 12 19.49 4.74 -9.19
C PHE A 12 19.73 4.30 -7.74
N ARG A 13 18.67 4.23 -6.93
CA ARG A 13 18.69 3.71 -5.55
C ARG A 13 18.06 2.32 -5.49
N GLN A 14 18.63 1.42 -4.70
CA GLN A 14 18.08 0.08 -4.50
C GLN A 14 16.83 0.14 -3.63
N LEU A 15 15.79 -0.62 -3.99
CA LEU A 15 14.53 -0.64 -3.25
C LEU A 15 14.36 -1.88 -2.38
N ASN A 16 14.82 -3.04 -2.83
CA ASN A 16 14.70 -4.30 -2.11
C ASN A 16 16.01 -4.70 -1.43
N ARG A 17 15.92 -5.36 -0.27
CA ARG A 17 17.10 -5.88 0.46
C ARG A 17 17.46 -7.30 0.04
N GLU A 18 16.46 -8.10 -0.28
CA GLU A 18 16.60 -9.51 -0.64
C GLU A 18 16.40 -9.71 -2.14
N LEU A 19 16.99 -10.77 -2.69
CA LEU A 19 16.81 -11.12 -4.09
C LEU A 19 15.35 -11.50 -4.37
N ILE A 20 14.84 -11.03 -5.50
CA ILE A 20 13.60 -11.55 -6.06
C ILE A 20 13.94 -12.94 -6.60
N PRO A 21 13.34 -14.02 -6.10
CA PRO A 21 13.65 -15.37 -6.54
C PRO A 21 13.43 -15.51 -8.05
N ALA A 22 14.28 -16.29 -8.71
CA ALA A 22 14.03 -16.69 -10.09
C ALA A 22 12.82 -17.63 -10.17
N SER A 23 12.31 -17.83 -11.39
CA SER A 23 11.13 -18.66 -11.60
C SER A 23 11.53 -20.11 -11.40
N ASN A 24 10.60 -20.90 -10.87
CA ASN A 24 10.76 -22.34 -10.81
C ASN A 24 10.68 -22.97 -12.21
N ASP A 25 10.19 -22.24 -13.22
CA ASP A 25 10.16 -22.67 -14.62
C ASP A 25 11.13 -21.83 -15.47
N PRO A 26 12.24 -22.43 -15.94
CA PRO A 26 13.25 -21.71 -16.73
C PRO A 26 12.82 -21.40 -18.16
N TYR A 27 11.77 -22.02 -18.68
CA TYR A 27 11.29 -21.81 -20.05
C TYR A 27 10.16 -20.77 -20.12
N LEU A 28 9.29 -20.76 -19.12
CA LEU A 28 8.16 -19.83 -19.05
C LEU A 28 8.51 -18.50 -18.36
N GLY A 29 9.63 -18.46 -17.63
CA GLY A 29 9.96 -17.33 -16.78
C GLY A 29 8.98 -17.23 -15.61
N GLY A 30 8.98 -16.07 -14.93
CA GLY A 30 8.14 -15.84 -13.75
C GLY A 30 7.48 -14.48 -13.82
N THR A 31 6.30 -14.37 -13.20
CA THR A 31 5.66 -13.08 -12.94
C THR A 31 5.97 -12.69 -11.50
N TYR A 32 6.51 -11.49 -11.32
CA TYR A 32 6.84 -10.96 -10.00
C TYR A 32 6.14 -9.63 -9.80
N VAL A 33 5.76 -9.37 -8.55
CA VAL A 33 5.14 -8.11 -8.14
C VAL A 33 5.99 -7.50 -7.05
N TYR A 34 6.32 -6.22 -7.23
CA TYR A 34 6.94 -5.40 -6.19
C TYR A 34 6.12 -4.11 -6.03
N THR A 35 5.76 -3.79 -4.79
CA THR A 35 5.01 -2.58 -4.45
C THR A 35 5.94 -1.51 -3.89
N ASP A 36 6.13 -0.44 -4.64
CA ASP A 36 6.91 0.74 -4.22
C ASP A 36 5.98 1.74 -3.50
N THR A 37 6.05 1.75 -2.16
CA THR A 37 5.18 2.58 -1.31
C THR A 37 5.71 4.01 -1.11
N GLU A 38 6.91 4.31 -1.56
CA GLU A 38 7.55 5.61 -1.38
C GLU A 38 7.50 6.45 -2.66
N THR A 39 6.35 6.50 -3.32
CA THR A 39 6.13 7.23 -4.57
C THR A 39 5.18 8.40 -4.39
N THR A 40 5.44 9.49 -5.12
CA THR A 40 4.54 10.64 -5.17
C THR A 40 3.65 10.55 -6.40
N VAL A 41 2.34 10.68 -6.21
CA VAL A 41 1.35 10.61 -7.31
C VAL A 41 1.67 11.64 -8.39
N GLY A 42 1.59 11.22 -9.66
CA GLY A 42 1.88 12.06 -10.82
C GLY A 42 3.37 12.15 -11.18
N ILE A 43 4.28 11.65 -10.34
CA ILE A 43 5.71 11.61 -10.65
C ILE A 43 6.03 10.36 -11.47
N THR A 44 6.88 10.55 -12.48
CA THR A 44 7.42 9.47 -13.31
C THR A 44 8.75 8.99 -12.76
N TYR A 45 8.85 7.68 -12.55
CA TYR A 45 10.05 7.01 -12.06
C TYR A 45 10.56 6.00 -13.09
N TYR A 46 11.85 5.73 -13.02
CA TYR A 46 12.57 4.79 -13.86
C TYR A 46 13.03 3.61 -13.01
N TYR A 47 12.72 2.40 -13.43
CA TYR A 47 13.02 1.18 -12.68
C TYR A 47 13.94 0.26 -13.47
N GLU A 48 14.98 -0.27 -12.80
CA GLU A 48 15.89 -1.25 -13.38
C GLU A 48 15.86 -2.54 -12.55
N LEU A 49 15.89 -3.66 -13.26
CA LEU A 49 16.14 -4.97 -12.66
C LEU A 49 17.60 -5.35 -12.88
N GLU A 50 18.27 -5.76 -11.82
CA GLU A 50 19.59 -6.38 -11.86
C GLU A 50 19.44 -7.89 -11.73
N ASP A 51 19.94 -8.62 -12.72
CA ASP A 51 20.04 -10.07 -12.66
C ASP A 51 21.34 -10.47 -11.99
N ILE A 52 21.26 -11.49 -11.13
CA ILE A 52 22.42 -12.09 -10.47
C ILE A 52 22.48 -13.57 -10.84
N SER A 53 23.54 -13.98 -11.51
CA SER A 53 23.77 -15.37 -11.90
C SER A 53 24.30 -16.21 -10.73
N LEU A 54 24.33 -17.54 -10.89
CA LEU A 54 24.82 -18.46 -9.85
C LEU A 54 26.30 -18.26 -9.50
N ASP A 55 27.10 -17.76 -10.45
CA ASP A 55 28.50 -17.38 -10.26
C ASP A 55 28.67 -15.93 -9.76
N GLY A 56 27.57 -15.22 -9.49
CA GLY A 56 27.56 -13.90 -8.89
C GLY A 56 27.76 -12.74 -9.85
N GLN A 57 27.78 -12.98 -11.17
CA GLN A 57 27.80 -11.91 -12.17
C GLN A 57 26.51 -11.10 -12.10
N ARG A 58 26.64 -9.78 -12.30
CA ARG A 58 25.54 -8.84 -12.18
C ARG A 58 25.32 -8.09 -13.49
N THR A 59 24.09 -8.09 -13.97
CA THR A 59 23.71 -7.38 -15.19
C THR A 59 22.50 -6.51 -14.93
N ARG A 60 22.59 -5.20 -15.21
CA ARG A 60 21.43 -4.31 -15.15
C ARG A 60 20.69 -4.31 -16.47
N GLN A 61 19.39 -4.52 -16.40
CA GLN A 61 18.47 -4.39 -17.51
C GLN A 61 18.15 -2.92 -17.78
N ALA A 62 17.78 -2.60 -19.01
CA ALA A 62 17.39 -1.25 -19.39
C ALA A 62 16.18 -0.77 -18.55
N PRO A 63 16.12 0.53 -18.19
CA PRO A 63 15.07 1.03 -17.32
C PRO A 63 13.70 1.03 -18.00
N ILE A 64 12.69 0.60 -17.25
CA ILE A 64 11.28 0.81 -17.59
C ILE A 64 10.77 2.10 -16.95
N THR A 65 9.76 2.72 -17.56
CA THR A 65 9.21 4.01 -17.11
C THR A 65 7.80 3.82 -16.56
N VAL A 66 7.54 4.33 -15.35
CA VAL A 66 6.24 4.22 -14.68
C VAL A 66 5.85 5.56 -14.07
N THR A 67 4.65 6.06 -14.39
CA THR A 67 4.06 7.22 -13.70
C THR A 67 3.24 6.73 -12.52
N ALA A 68 3.59 7.17 -11.32
CA ALA A 68 2.91 6.79 -10.09
C ALA A 68 1.46 7.29 -10.11
N ARG A 69 0.53 6.38 -9.86
CA ARG A 69 -0.90 6.67 -9.77
C ARG A 69 -1.35 6.46 -8.34
N GLY A 70 -2.20 7.35 -7.85
CA GLY A 70 -2.84 7.16 -6.56
C GLY A 70 -3.71 5.91 -6.62
N SER A 71 -3.50 4.98 -5.68
CA SER A 71 -4.52 4.01 -5.33
C SER A 71 -5.52 4.78 -4.47
N SER A 72 -6.68 5.13 -5.01
CA SER A 72 -7.80 5.53 -4.16
C SER A 72 -8.10 4.33 -3.27
N PRO A 73 -7.95 4.40 -1.93
CA PRO A 73 -8.49 3.36 -1.10
C PRO A 73 -9.99 3.39 -1.37
N THR A 74 -10.51 2.36 -2.06
CA THR A 74 -11.95 2.14 -2.06
C THR A 74 -12.27 1.79 -0.62
N ILE A 75 -12.68 2.78 0.16
CA ILE A 75 -13.18 2.57 1.52
C ILE A 75 -14.48 1.78 1.35
N LEU A 76 -14.37 0.46 1.25
CA LEU A 76 -15.52 -0.42 1.42
C LEU A 76 -15.86 -0.44 2.92
N GLY A 77 -16.65 0.55 3.34
CA GLY A 77 -17.75 0.33 4.28
C GLY A 77 -17.46 0.09 5.76
N TRP A 78 -16.30 0.46 6.33
CA TRP A 78 -16.16 0.44 7.80
C TRP A 78 -15.29 1.54 8.42
N ALA A 79 -14.59 2.36 7.62
CA ALA A 79 -13.82 3.51 8.14
C ALA A 79 -14.69 4.77 8.39
N VAL A 80 -16.03 4.63 8.43
CA VAL A 80 -16.90 5.60 9.13
C VAL A 80 -17.29 4.99 10.48
N THR A 81 -16.29 4.67 11.28
CA THR A 81 -16.39 4.41 12.72
C THR A 81 -15.33 5.36 13.28
N GLU A 82 -15.66 6.51 13.86
CA GLU A 82 -16.08 6.64 15.26
C GLU A 82 -16.70 8.03 15.56
N GLU A 83 -17.22 8.78 14.59
CA GLU A 83 -17.82 10.11 14.86
C GLU A 83 -19.35 10.11 15.01
N LEU A 84 -20.06 9.04 14.63
CA LEU A 84 -21.52 8.92 14.82
C LEU A 84 -21.95 7.94 15.93
N GLY A 85 -21.03 7.13 16.45
CA GLY A 85 -21.30 6.20 17.55
C GLY A 85 -21.54 6.89 18.89
N LEU A 86 -20.82 7.98 19.16
CA LEU A 86 -20.98 8.76 20.39
C LEU A 86 -22.30 9.53 20.44
N ILE A 87 -22.81 9.99 19.29
CA ILE A 87 -24.06 10.76 19.22
C ILE A 87 -25.26 9.87 19.55
N LEU A 88 -25.30 8.61 19.08
CA LEU A 88 -26.39 7.69 19.39
C LEU A 88 -26.35 7.21 20.85
N ILE A 89 -25.15 6.97 21.42
CA ILE A 89 -24.99 6.61 22.83
C ILE A 89 -25.41 7.78 23.74
N LEU A 90 -25.06 9.03 23.40
CA LEU A 90 -25.52 10.21 24.13
C LEU A 90 -27.04 10.41 24.06
N VAL A 91 -27.66 10.16 22.90
CA VAL A 91 -29.12 10.25 22.73
C VAL A 91 -29.84 9.16 23.54
N ILE A 92 -29.35 7.92 23.53
CA ILE A 92 -29.92 6.84 24.35
C ILE A 92 -29.69 7.10 25.85
N ALA A 93 -28.51 7.60 26.24
CA ALA A 93 -28.21 7.93 27.64
C ALA A 93 -29.04 9.14 28.14
N THR A 94 -29.32 10.14 27.30
CA THR A 94 -30.23 11.24 27.67
C THR A 94 -31.69 10.79 27.71
N ILE A 95 -32.14 9.91 26.82
CA ILE A 95 -33.48 9.31 26.88
C ILE A 95 -33.63 8.43 28.14
N MET A 96 -32.60 7.67 28.53
CA MET A 96 -32.61 6.84 29.75
C MET A 96 -32.44 7.65 31.05
N MET A 97 -31.68 8.76 31.03
CA MET A 97 -31.60 9.68 32.17
C MET A 97 -32.89 10.50 32.37
N LEU A 98 -33.65 10.76 31.31
CA LEU A 98 -34.93 11.46 31.38
C LEU A 98 -36.08 10.56 31.87
N SER A 99 -35.94 9.23 31.79
CA SER A 99 -36.98 8.28 32.22
C SER A 99 -36.92 7.87 33.70
N SER A 100 -36.01 8.42 34.50
CA SER A 100 -35.90 8.06 35.93
C SER A 100 -36.53 9.09 36.86
N ARG A 101 -37.86 9.23 36.84
CA ARG A 101 -38.66 9.70 38.00
C ARG A 101 -40.05 9.03 38.06
N ILE A 102 -40.12 7.97 38.88
CA ILE A 102 -41.19 7.56 39.82
C ILE A 102 -42.62 8.07 39.53
N ILE A 103 -43.54 7.14 39.31
CA ILE A 103 -44.94 7.22 39.78
C ILE A 103 -45.26 5.93 40.57
N PHE A 104 -45.84 6.10 41.76
CA PHE A 104 -46.31 5.07 42.69
C PHE A 104 -47.81 4.73 42.49
N MET A 105 -48.18 3.49 42.88
CA MET A 105 -49.52 2.93 43.23
C MET A 105 -50.61 2.88 42.13
N ALA A 106 -51.52 1.90 42.09
CA ALA A 106 -52.03 0.97 43.11
C ALA A 106 -52.03 -0.50 42.66
#